data_AF-A0A6P0S7C9-F1
#
_entry.id   AF-A0A6P0S7C9-F1
#
_cell.length_a   1.000
_cell.length_b   1.000
_cell.length_c   1.000
_cell.angle_alpha   90.00
_cell.angle_beta   90.00
_cell.angle_gamma   90.00
#
_symmetry.space_group_name_H-M   'P 1'
#
loop_
_entity.id
_entity.type
_entity.pdbx_description
1 polymer ?
#
loop_
_entity_poly.entity_id
_entity_poly.type
_entity_poly.pdbx_seq_one_letter_code
_entity_poly.pdbx_strand_id
1 'polypeptide(L)' 'MELYLIRHGIAADRGNYTNDEERPLTDKGRQKTDKV' A
#
# COMPACT_ATOMS: atom_id res chain seq x y z
N MET A 1 15.85 9.15 -20.97
CA MET A 1 14.86 8.09 -20.70
C MET A 1 14.67 8.07 -19.20
N GLU A 2 13.44 8.10 -18.73
CA GLU A 2 13.14 8.26 -17.30
C GLU A 2 12.43 7.01 -16.79
N LEU A 3 12.79 6.58 -15.58
CA LEU A 3 12.24 5.42 -14.89
C LEU A 3 11.88 5.86 -13.47
N TYR A 4 10.66 5.55 -13.05
CA TYR A 4 10.15 5.87 -11.73
C TYR A 4 9.81 4.59 -10.97
N LEU A 5 10.30 4.48 -9.74
CA LEU A 5 10.05 3.35 -8.85
C LEU A 5 9.23 3.85 -7.67
N ILE A 6 7.98 3.42 -7.59
CA ILE A 6 7.03 3.83 -6.55
C ILE A 6 6.76 2.64 -5.64
N ARG A 7 6.95 2.82 -4.33
CA ARG A 7 6.60 1.82 -3.33
C ARG A 7 5.08 1.81 -3.11
N HIS A 8 4.51 0.63 -2.84
CA HIS A 8 3.11 0.51 -2.43
C HIS A 8 2.78 1.37 -1.20
N GLY A 9 1.51 1.74 -1.05
CA GLY A 9 1.02 2.50 0.09
C GLY A 9 0.96 1.70 1.40
N ILE A 10 0.46 2.35 2.46
CA ILE A 10 0.34 1.74 3.80
C ILE A 10 -0.77 0.69 3.78
N ALA A 11 -0.38 -0.59 3.82
CA ALA A 11 -1.28 -1.73 3.88
C ALA A 11 -1.69 -2.07 5.33
N ALA A 12 -2.80 -2.81 5.47
CA ALA A 12 -3.31 -3.31 6.75
C ALA A 12 -2.30 -4.21 7.48
N ASP A 13 -2.47 -4.47 8.78
CA ASP A 13 -1.56 -5.34 9.54
C ASP A 13 -1.62 -6.80 9.05
N ARG A 14 -0.52 -7.54 9.18
CA ARG A 14 -0.42 -8.96 8.81
C ARG A 14 -1.29 -9.86 9.67
N GLY A 15 -1.50 -9.51 10.94
CA GLY A 15 -2.23 -10.37 11.89
C GLY A 15 -3.70 -10.62 11.54
N ASN A 16 -4.27 -9.82 10.63
CA ASN A 16 -5.69 -9.87 10.27
C ASN A 16 -5.98 -10.61 8.95
N TYR A 17 -4.96 -11.06 8.24
CA TYR A 17 -5.10 -11.67 6.91
C TYR A 17 -4.31 -12.99 6.85
N THR A 18 -4.93 -14.02 6.26
CA THR A 18 -4.29 -15.33 6.09
C THR A 18 -3.06 -15.24 5.19
N ASN A 19 -3.13 -14.40 4.15
CA ASN A 19 -2.06 -14.20 3.19
C ASN A 19 -1.63 -12.73 3.15
N ASP A 20 -0.31 -12.47 3.02
CA ASP A 20 0.23 -11.09 2.95
C ASP A 20 -0.25 -10.33 1.71
N GLU A 21 -0.52 -11.05 0.61
CA GLU A 21 -0.98 -10.49 -0.67
C GLU A 21 -2.42 -9.96 -0.62
N GLU A 22 -3.22 -10.42 0.36
CA GLU A 22 -4.62 -10.00 0.51
C GLU A 22 -4.76 -8.66 1.24
N ARG A 23 -3.65 -8.11 1.77
CA ARG A 23 -3.68 -6.92 2.63
C ARG A 23 -4.04 -5.66 1.82
N PRO A 24 -5.23 -5.06 2.05
CA PRO A 24 -5.61 -3.85 1.36
C PRO A 24 -4.87 -2.64 1.91
N LEU A 25 -4.87 -1.54 1.15
CA LEU A 25 -4.45 -0.24 1.67
C LEU A 25 -5.39 0.20 2.80
N THR A 26 -4.80 0.72 3.88
CA THR A 26 -5.54 1.44 4.91
C THR A 26 -6.10 2.75 4.35
N ASP A 27 -7.10 3.35 4.99
CA ASP A 27 -7.62 4.68 4.59
C ASP A 27 -6.51 5.73 4.56
N LYS A 28 -5.63 5.71 5.56
CA LYS A 28 -4.43 6.55 5.62
C LYS A 28 -3.46 6.23 4.48
N GLY A 29 -3.32 4.96 4.10
CA GLY A 29 -2.53 4.51 2.96
C GLY A 29 -3.05 5.11 1.66
N ARG A 30 -4.37 4.99 1.41
CA ARG A 30 -5.04 5.58 0.24
C ARG A 30 -4.80 7.08 0.15
N GLN A 31 -5.14 7.83 1.22
CA GLN A 31 -4.96 9.29 1.27
C GLN A 31 -3.52 9.76 1.06
N LYS A 32 -2.51 8.94 1.39
CA LYS A 32 -1.10 9.28 1.16
C LYS A 32 -0.64 8.93 -0.24
N THR A 33 -1.08 7.80 -0.79
CA THR A 33 -0.73 7.38 -2.14
C THR A 33 -1.37 8.28 -3.20
N ASP A 34 -2.55 8.85 -2.94
CA ASP A 34 -3.22 9.81 -3.84
C ASP A 34 -2.45 11.13 -4.04
N LYS A 35 -1.38 11.36 -3.27
CA LYS A 35 -0.55 12.59 -3.30
C LYS A 35 0.79 12.41 -4.03
N VAL A 36 1.02 11.23 -4.61
CA VAL A 36 2.23 10.87 -5.38
C VAL A 36 1.91 10.96 -6.86
#